data_AF-A0AAV3RWY8-F1
#
_entry.id   AF-A0AAV3RWY8-F1
#
_cell.length_a   1.000
_cell.length_b   1.000
_cell.length_c   1.000
_cell.angle_alpha   90.00
_cell.angle_beta   90.00
_cell.angle_gamma   90.00
#
_symmetry.space_group_name_H-M   'P 1'
#
loop_
_entity.id
_entity.type
_entity.pdbx_description
1 polymer ?
#
loop_
_entity_poly.entity_id
_entity_poly.type
_entity_poly.pdbx_seq_one_letter_code
_entity_poly.pdbx_strand_id
1 'polypeptide(L)' 'MTNKKPRLVFLIETKLWTNEWDVVKKKLKMPNGLLVNARGRKGGLALLWLRDVQVDIKSFLTNHVEACIKDDWIIHGGL' A
#
# COMPACT_ATOMS: atom_id res chain seq x y z
N MET A 1 -10.40 -16.51 14.52
CA MET A 1 -9.71 -15.30 14.03
C MET A 1 -9.33 -15.54 12.57
N THR A 2 -9.97 -14.87 11.61
CA THR A 2 -9.68 -15.06 10.18
C THR A 2 -8.31 -14.46 9.83
N ASN A 3 -7.35 -15.31 9.49
CA ASN A 3 -6.04 -14.91 8.98
C ASN A 3 -6.18 -14.45 7.53
N LYS A 4 -6.51 -13.16 7.33
CA LYS A 4 -6.53 -12.55 6.00
C LYS A 4 -5.07 -12.44 5.52
N LYS A 5 -4.79 -12.88 4.30
CA LYS A 5 -3.48 -12.77 3.64
C LYS A 5 -3.55 -11.74 2.50
N PRO A 6 -3.71 -10.44 2.79
CA PRO A 6 -3.78 -9.43 1.75
C PRO A 6 -2.45 -9.38 0.99
N ARG A 7 -2.52 -9.16 -0.32
CA ARG A 7 -1.34 -8.88 -1.18
C ARG A 7 -1.07 -7.38 -1.32
N LEU A 8 -2.08 -6.57 -1.03
CA LEU A 8 -2.05 -5.11 -1.02
C LEU A 8 -2.94 -4.60 0.11
N VAL A 9 -2.52 -3.53 0.78
CA VAL A 9 -3.24 -2.87 1.88
C VAL A 9 -3.19 -1.37 1.68
N PHE A 10 -4.34 -0.71 1.82
CA PHE A 10 -4.44 0.73 1.91
C PHE A 10 -4.86 1.14 3.32
N LEU A 11 -4.06 2.00 3.96
CA LEU A 11 -4.26 2.50 5.32
C LEU A 11 -4.43 4.02 5.28
N ILE A 12 -5.39 4.52 6.06
CA ILE A 12 -5.67 5.94 6.25
C ILE A 12 -5.47 6.30 7.72
N GLU A 13 -5.21 7.58 8.01
CA GLU A 13 -5.01 8.09 9.39
C GLU A 13 -3.90 7.32 10.13
N THR A 14 -2.78 7.11 9.44
CA THR A 14 -1.63 6.39 9.99
C THR A 14 -1.00 7.19 11.13
N LYS A 15 -1.05 8.53 11.06
CA LYS A 15 -0.44 9.45 12.03
C LYS A 15 1.06 9.21 12.24
N LEU A 16 1.72 8.60 11.25
CA LEU A 16 3.15 8.28 11.27
C LEU A 16 3.96 9.23 10.39
N TRP A 17 5.22 9.42 10.77
CA TRP A 17 6.25 10.08 9.97
C TRP A 17 7.16 9.07 9.26
N THR A 18 7.90 9.55 8.25
CA THR A 18 8.67 8.72 7.30
C THR A 18 9.62 7.73 7.99
N ASN A 19 10.23 8.12 9.11
CA ASN A 19 11.18 7.32 9.88
C ASN A 19 10.54 6.14 10.64
N GLU A 20 9.24 6.15 10.88
CA GLU A 20 8.53 5.08 11.60
C GLU A 20 8.11 3.92 10.67
N TRP A 21 8.14 4.17 9.36
CA TRP A 21 7.61 3.24 8.37
C TRP A 21 8.48 2.02 8.11
N ASP A 22 9.78 2.08 8.34
CA ASP A 22 10.66 0.92 8.17
C ASP A 22 10.25 -0.23 9.10
N VAL A 23 9.85 0.12 10.34
CA VAL A 23 9.32 -0.85 11.31
C VAL A 23 8.00 -1.43 10.83
N VAL A 24 7.12 -0.60 10.26
CA VAL A 24 5.80 -1.03 9.78
C VAL A 24 5.92 -1.96 8.58
N LYS A 25 6.72 -1.60 7.57
CA LYS A 25 7.00 -2.44 6.39
C LYS A 25 7.54 -3.81 6.80
N LYS A 26 8.48 -3.83 7.78
CA LYS A 26 9.04 -5.08 8.33
C LYS A 26 7.98 -5.93 9.02
N LYS A 27 7.10 -5.33 9.83
CA LYS A 27 6.02 -6.05 10.53
C LYS A 27 4.96 -6.61 9.58
N LEU A 28 4.59 -5.85 8.56
CA LEU A 28 3.57 -6.24 7.58
C LEU A 28 4.12 -7.17 6.49
N LYS A 29 5.44 -7.33 6.39
CA LYS A 29 6.12 -8.14 5.36
C LYS A 29 5.76 -7.69 3.94
N MET A 30 5.41 -6.41 3.78
CA MET A 30 5.09 -5.75 2.51
C MET A 30 6.23 -4.77 2.21
N PRO A 31 7.25 -5.19 1.45
CA PRO A 31 8.46 -4.38 1.27
C PRO A 31 8.22 -3.17 0.36
N ASN A 32 7.22 -3.23 -0.52
CA ASN A 32 6.89 -2.13 -1.41
C ASN A 32 5.82 -1.22 -0.78
N GLY A 33 5.85 0.06 -1.12
CA GLY A 33 4.82 0.97 -0.68
C GLY A 33 5.02 2.44 -1.03
N LEU A 34 3.90 3.14 -1.18
CA LEU A 34 3.81 4.60 -1.16
C LEU A 34 3.41 5.04 0.25
N LEU A 35 4.19 5.95 0.83
CA LEU A 35 3.98 6.49 2.17
C LEU A 35 3.75 7.98 2.06
N VAL A 36 2.61 8.45 2.55
CA VAL A 36 2.29 9.87 2.64
C VAL A 36 2.29 10.26 4.10
N ASN A 37 3.20 11.16 4.47
CA ASN A 37 3.38 11.58 5.85
C ASN A 37 2.13 12.24 6.43
N ALA A 38 1.90 12.02 7.71
CA ALA A 38 0.95 12.81 8.48
C ALA A 38 1.41 14.27 8.62
N ARG A 39 0.45 15.19 8.80
CA ARG A 39 0.71 16.59 9.15
C ARG A 39 0.27 16.82 10.59
N GLY A 40 1.25 16.95 11.49
CA GLY A 40 0.99 17.01 12.93
C GLY A 40 0.32 15.72 13.41
N ARG A 41 -0.85 15.82 14.04
CA ARG A 41 -1.60 14.68 14.60
C ARG A 41 -2.71 14.14 13.69
N LYS A 42 -2.75 14.54 12.43
CA LYS A 42 -3.84 14.23 11.48
C LYS A 42 -3.31 13.63 10.18
N GLY A 43 -4.11 12.75 9.59
CA GLY A 43 -3.88 12.20 8.27
C GLY A 43 -2.73 11.20 8.23
N GLY A 44 -2.06 11.17 7.09
CA GLY A 44 -1.10 10.15 6.74
C GLY A 44 -1.77 8.97 6.04
N LEU A 45 -1.17 8.53 4.94
CA LEU A 45 -1.65 7.43 4.12
C LEU A 45 -0.52 6.44 3.90
N ALA A 46 -0.88 5.17 3.74
CA ALA A 46 0.04 4.17 3.23
C ALA A 46 -0.66 3.22 2.28
N LEU A 47 -0.09 3.06 1.11
CA LEU A 47 -0.40 1.98 0.19
C LEU A 47 0.80 1.03 0.24
N LEU A 48 0.60 -0.20 0.71
CA LEU A 48 1.66 -1.20 0.89
C LEU A 48 1.31 -2.46 0.10
N TRP A 49 2.31 -3.10 -0.48
CA TRP A 49 2.08 -4.31 -1.29
C TRP A 49 3.27 -5.27 -1.30
N LEU A 50 3.00 -6.51 -1.67
CA LEU A 50 4.01 -7.55 -1.86
C LEU A 50 4.82 -7.33 -3.16
N ARG A 51 5.97 -8.00 -3.27
CA ARG A 51 6.90 -7.82 -4.42
C ARG A 51 6.29 -8.20 -5.77
N ASP A 52 5.37 -9.16 -5.74
CA ASP A 52 4.70 -9.75 -6.88
C ASP A 52 3.44 -8.98 -7.31
N VAL A 53 3.09 -7.89 -6.62
CA VAL A 53 1.99 -7.00 -7.03
C VAL A 53 2.57 -5.82 -7.79
N GLN A 54 2.14 -5.66 -9.04
CA GLN A 54 2.50 -4.49 -9.84
C GLN A 54 1.52 -3.35 -9.56
N VAL A 55 2.04 -2.28 -8.97
CA VAL A 55 1.29 -1.06 -8.65
C VAL A 55 1.94 0.11 -9.37
N ASP A 56 1.15 0.85 -10.13
CA ASP A 56 1.56 2.07 -10.82
C ASP A 56 0.88 3.28 -10.14
N ILE A 57 1.69 4.12 -9.48
CA ILE A 57 1.19 5.31 -8.77
C ILE A 57 1.05 6.45 -9.76
N LYS A 58 -0.17 6.95 -9.96
CA LYS A 58 -0.46 8.05 -10.89
C LYS A 58 -0.29 9.40 -10.24
N SER A 59 -0.87 9.57 -9.05
CA SER A 59 -0.82 10.83 -8.31
C SER A 59 -1.04 10.59 -6.82
N PHE A 60 -0.53 11.48 -5.96
CA PHE A 60 -0.85 11.47 -4.53
C PHE A 60 -0.83 12.86 -3.92
N LEU A 61 -1.69 13.07 -2.93
CA LEU A 61 -1.76 14.22 -2.04
C LEU A 61 -1.87 13.71 -0.60
N THR A 62 -1.90 14.64 0.36
CA THR A 62 -2.01 14.31 1.80
C THR A 62 -3.24 13.47 2.18
N ASN A 63 -4.28 13.49 1.35
CA ASN A 63 -5.57 12.83 1.57
C ASN A 63 -6.06 12.05 0.34
N HIS A 64 -5.23 11.88 -0.69
CA HIS A 64 -5.60 11.23 -1.95
C HIS A 64 -4.45 10.38 -2.48
N VAL A 65 -4.74 9.17 -2.95
CA VAL A 65 -3.80 8.34 -3.68
C VAL A 65 -4.55 7.77 -4.88
N GLU A 66 -3.96 7.95 -6.05
CA GLU A 66 -4.42 7.36 -7.30
C GLU A 66 -3.39 6.33 -7.76
N ALA A 67 -3.84 5.08 -7.94
CA ALA A 67 -2.98 3.99 -8.35
C ALA A 67 -3.72 3.00 -9.25
N CYS A 68 -3.02 2.46 -10.24
CA CYS A 68 -3.47 1.33 -11.04
C CYS A 68 -2.78 0.07 -10.54
N ILE A 69 -3.56 -0.98 -10.28
CA ILE A 69 -3.03 -2.32 -10.01
C ILE A 69 -3.08 -3.09 -11.31
N LYS A 70 -1.93 -3.59 -11.77
CA LYS A 70 -1.91 -4.56 -12.86
C LYS A 70 -2.14 -5.92 -12.23
N ASP A 71 -3.30 -6.49 -12.51
CA ASP A 71 -3.50 -7.92 -12.35
C ASP A 71 -3.22 -8.54 -13.71
N ASP A 72 -2.19 -9.38 -13.79
CA ASP A 72 -2.01 -10.25 -14.93
C ASP A 72 -3.13 -11.29 -14.82
N TRP A 73 -4.34 -10.91 -15.22
CA TRP A 73 -5.35 -11.88 -15.60
C TRP A 73 -4.82 -12.54 -16.87
N ILE A 74 -3.94 -13.51 -16.70
CA ILE A 74 -3.73 -14.49 -17.76
C ILE A 74 -5.10 -15.12 -17.90
N ILE A 75 -5.73 -14.82 -19.04
CA ILE A 75 -6.76 -15.66 -19.65
C ILE A 75 -6.22 -17.09 -19.68
N HIS A 76 -6.38 -17.81 -18.57
CA HIS A 76 -6.53 -19.25 -18.59
C HIS A 76 -7.98 -19.56 -18.98
N GLY A 77 -8.40 -18.99 -20.10
CA GLY A 77 -9.54 -19.44 -20.89
C GLY A 77 -8.93 -20.18 -22.07
N GLY A 78 -8.58 -21.44 -21.88
CA GLY A 78 -8.32 -22.32 -23.00
C GLY A 78 -9.60 -22.41 -23.85
N LEU A 79 -9.49 -21.96 -25.10
CA LEU A 79 -10.02 -22.56 -26.33
C LEU A 79 -9.54 -21.73 -27.52
#